data_AF-A0A328TNN7-F1
#
_entry.id   AF-A0A328TNN7-F1
#
_cell.length_a   1.000
_cell.length_b   1.000
_cell.length_c   1.000
_cell.angle_alpha   90.00
_cell.angle_beta   90.00
_cell.angle_gamma   90.00
#
_symmetry.space_group_name_H-M   'P 1'
#
loop_
_entity.id
_entity.type
_entity.pdbx_description
1 polymer ?
#
loop_
_entity_poly.entity_id
_entity_poly.type
_entity_poly.pdbx_seq_one_letter_code
_entity_poly.pdbx_strand_id
1 'polypeptide(L)'
;MSIFFFIFGTISPLTIQGLSYFFKSLDNNILFRVPLWFMTIIFTAAGLIFHIAARRLLAGEIDNLKHRMIKKSKLERNTRTDVRKVKELLPDPIEYNPLDYIDLKKGVFIGLNKDDQPQYITIKEFKTQHAAIIGTTGSGKGVTATVLLYQAILLGEAVFVEDPKDDEWAPHVLREACKKAGKKFTLINLGAVLDN
;
A
#
# COMPACT_ATOMS: atom_id res chain seq x y z
N MET A 1 -27.04 21.32 -9.24
CA MET A 1 -28.46 21.23 -8.84
C MET A 1 -28.88 22.30 -7.83
N SER A 2 -28.24 22.47 -6.67
CA SER A 2 -28.71 23.42 -5.63
C SER A 2 -28.79 24.91 -6.05
N ILE A 3 -27.89 25.39 -6.91
CA ILE A 3 -27.88 26.81 -7.39
C ILE A 3 -29.17 27.16 -8.17
N PHE A 4 -29.77 26.20 -8.87
CA PHE A 4 -31.01 26.43 -9.62
C PHE A 4 -32.19 26.75 -8.70
N PHE A 5 -32.28 26.12 -7.52
CA PHE A 5 -33.38 26.35 -6.56
C PHE A 5 -33.35 27.76 -5.96
N PHE A 6 -32.16 28.35 -5.76
CA PHE A 6 -32.01 29.72 -5.30
C PHE A 6 -32.50 30.76 -6.32
N ILE A 7 -32.32 30.46 -7.62
CA ILE A 7 -32.78 31.32 -8.71
C ILE A 7 -34.32 31.32 -8.78
N PHE A 8 -34.97 30.16 -8.67
CA PHE A 8 -36.43 30.07 -8.67
C PHE A 8 -37.10 30.81 -7.49
N GLY A 9 -36.50 30.75 -6.30
CA GLY A 9 -37.01 31.49 -5.13
C GLY A 9 -36.97 33.01 -5.33
N THR A 10 -35.89 33.53 -5.93
CA THR A 10 -35.72 34.97 -6.19
C THR A 10 -36.69 35.49 -7.27
N ILE A 11 -36.99 34.64 -8.26
CA ILE A 11 -37.90 34.94 -9.38
C ILE A 11 -39.38 34.69 -8.99
N SER A 12 -39.67 34.21 -7.78
CA SER A 12 -41.03 33.88 -7.35
C SER A 12 -42.08 35.00 -7.50
N PRO A 13 -41.77 36.31 -7.38
CA PRO A 13 -42.77 37.35 -7.66
C PRO A 13 -43.23 37.39 -9.13
N LEU A 14 -42.35 37.05 -10.08
CA LEU A 14 -42.69 36.94 -11.51
C LEU A 14 -43.61 35.75 -11.77
N THR A 15 -43.35 34.62 -11.12
CA THR A 15 -44.21 33.44 -11.26
C THR A 15 -45.59 33.66 -10.63
N ILE A 16 -45.64 34.38 -9.49
CA ILE A 16 -46.90 34.70 -8.79
C ILE A 16 -47.74 35.69 -9.61
N GLN A 17 -47.12 36.71 -10.22
CA GLN A 17 -47.79 37.61 -11.14
C GLN A 17 -48.33 36.89 -12.38
N GLY A 18 -47.58 35.94 -12.96
CA GLY A 18 -48.07 35.14 -14.06
C GLY A 18 -49.33 34.34 -13.70
N LEU A 19 -49.37 33.81 -12.47
CA LEU A 19 -50.49 33.02 -11.95
C LEU A 19 -51.71 33.87 -11.58
N SER A 20 -51.52 35.13 -11.18
CA SER A 20 -52.61 36.03 -10.78
C SER A 20 -53.55 36.38 -11.94
N TYR A 21 -53.11 36.25 -13.19
CA TYR A 21 -53.97 36.35 -14.37
C TYR A 21 -55.00 35.21 -14.47
N PHE A 22 -54.71 34.04 -13.90
CA PHE A 22 -55.60 32.88 -13.91
C PHE A 22 -56.43 32.75 -12.62
N PHE A 23 -55.91 33.27 -11.50
CA PHE A 23 -56.52 33.12 -10.18
C PHE A 23 -56.73 34.49 -9.53
N LYS A 24 -58.00 34.93 -9.44
CA LYS A 24 -58.41 36.21 -8.85
C LYS A 24 -58.04 36.39 -7.36
N SER A 25 -57.66 35.32 -6.66
CA SER A 25 -57.23 35.37 -5.26
C SER A 25 -55.81 35.91 -5.06
N LEU A 26 -55.02 36.06 -6.14
CA LEU A 26 -53.63 36.51 -6.08
C LEU A 26 -53.51 38.00 -6.44
N ASP A 27 -52.58 38.68 -5.77
CA ASP A 27 -52.32 40.12 -5.95
C ASP A 27 -51.70 40.40 -7.32
N ASN A 28 -52.42 41.13 -8.16
CA ASN A 28 -52.00 41.53 -9.51
C ASN A 28 -50.96 42.67 -9.54
N ASN A 29 -50.58 43.24 -8.40
CA ASN A 29 -49.59 44.31 -8.33
C ASN A 29 -48.31 43.89 -7.58
N ILE A 30 -48.11 42.58 -7.38
CA ILE A 30 -47.02 42.06 -6.57
C ILE A 30 -45.64 42.41 -7.12
N LEU A 31 -45.51 42.56 -8.44
CA LEU A 31 -44.26 43.00 -9.09
C LEU A 31 -43.78 44.38 -8.64
N PHE A 32 -44.70 45.29 -8.35
CA PHE A 32 -44.37 46.67 -7.97
C PHE A 32 -44.09 46.83 -6.47
N ARG A 33 -44.20 45.76 -5.69
CA ARG A 33 -43.94 45.75 -4.25
C ARG A 33 -42.44 45.71 -3.98
N VAL A 34 -41.81 46.88 -3.95
CA VAL A 34 -40.37 47.06 -3.70
C VAL A 34 -39.85 46.31 -2.46
N PRO A 35 -40.55 46.32 -1.28
CA PRO A 35 -40.08 45.58 -0.12
C PRO A 35 -39.96 44.06 -0.32
N LEU A 36 -40.78 43.48 -1.20
CA LEU A 36 -40.77 42.04 -1.47
C LEU A 36 -39.47 41.62 -2.18
N TRP A 37 -39.03 42.42 -3.16
CA TRP A 37 -37.78 42.17 -3.88
C TRP A 37 -36.55 42.27 -2.97
N PHE A 38 -36.52 43.26 -2.07
CA PHE A 38 -35.45 43.34 -1.06
C PHE A 38 -35.42 42.11 -0.16
N MET A 39 -36.59 41.65 0.30
CA MET A 39 -36.67 40.44 1.12
C MET A 39 -36.19 39.20 0.36
N THR A 40 -36.66 38.96 -0.86
CA THR A 40 -36.25 37.78 -1.64
C THR A 40 -34.75 37.77 -1.95
N ILE A 41 -34.16 38.92 -2.27
CA ILE A 41 -32.71 39.05 -2.50
C ILE A 41 -31.92 38.75 -1.22
N ILE A 42 -32.34 39.30 -0.07
CA ILE A 42 -31.68 39.07 1.23
C ILE A 42 -31.74 37.59 1.61
N PHE A 43 -32.92 36.96 1.49
CA PHE A 43 -33.08 35.53 1.80
C PHE A 43 -32.26 34.64 0.86
N THR A 44 -32.16 34.98 -0.42
CA THR A 44 -31.31 34.27 -1.37
C THR A 44 -29.83 34.40 -1.03
N ALA A 45 -29.37 35.62 -0.70
CA ALA A 45 -27.99 35.84 -0.28
C ALA A 45 -27.64 35.09 1.01
N ALA A 46 -28.50 35.16 2.02
CA ALA A 46 -28.34 34.44 3.28
C ALA A 46 -28.33 32.91 3.07
N GLY A 47 -29.23 32.40 2.23
CA GLY A 47 -29.29 30.98 1.89
C GLY A 47 -28.05 30.49 1.13
N LEU A 48 -27.50 31.31 0.22
CA LEU A 48 -26.27 30.98 -0.49
C LEU A 48 -25.06 30.94 0.46
N ILE A 49 -24.93 31.92 1.34
CA ILE A 49 -23.88 31.96 2.36
C ILE A 49 -23.99 30.73 3.28
N PHE A 50 -25.19 30.44 3.76
CA PHE A 50 -25.45 29.26 4.58
C PHE A 50 -25.10 27.96 3.86
N HIS A 51 -25.50 27.81 2.60
CA HIS A 51 -25.20 26.61 1.81
C HIS A 51 -23.69 26.40 1.61
N ILE A 52 -22.94 27.47 1.33
CA ILE A 52 -21.49 27.41 1.18
C ILE A 52 -20.84 27.05 2.53
N ALA A 53 -21.26 27.70 3.63
CA ALA A 53 -20.74 27.44 4.96
C ALA A 53 -21.05 26.01 5.43
N ALA A 54 -22.30 25.56 5.28
CA ALA A 54 -22.74 24.22 5.62
C ALA A 54 -21.97 23.16 4.81
N ARG A 55 -21.75 23.38 3.50
CA ARG A 55 -20.94 22.48 2.69
C ARG A 55 -19.49 22.44 3.17
N ARG A 56 -18.91 23.58 3.53
CA ARG A 56 -17.51 23.66 3.98
C ARG A 56 -17.30 22.97 5.33
N LEU A 57 -18.25 23.12 6.25
CA LEU A 57 -18.20 22.49 7.56
C LEU A 57 -18.52 21.00 7.44
N LEU A 58 -19.63 20.64 6.79
CA LEU A 58 -20.16 19.27 6.78
C LEU A 58 -19.54 18.36 5.71
N ALA A 59 -18.76 18.87 4.76
CA ALA A 59 -18.12 18.03 3.74
C ALA A 59 -17.22 16.96 4.37
N GLY A 60 -16.49 17.31 5.43
CA GLY A 60 -15.64 16.37 6.15
C GLY A 60 -16.42 15.25 6.83
N GLU A 61 -17.52 15.57 7.53
CA GLU A 61 -18.37 14.55 8.16
C GLU A 61 -19.11 13.70 7.12
N ILE A 62 -19.59 14.30 6.02
CA ILE A 62 -20.26 13.58 4.95
C ILE A 62 -19.30 12.59 4.27
N ASP A 63 -18.06 13.00 4.00
CA ASP A 63 -17.05 12.11 3.42
C ASP A 63 -16.67 11.00 4.39
N ASN A 64 -16.52 11.30 5.68
CA ASN A 64 -16.28 10.28 6.71
C ASN A 64 -17.43 9.27 6.82
N LEU A 65 -18.68 9.75 6.78
CA LEU A 65 -19.86 8.88 6.80
C LEU A 65 -19.94 8.04 5.52
N LYS A 66 -19.68 8.64 4.37
CA LYS A 66 -19.64 7.96 3.08
C LYS A 66 -18.56 6.87 3.06
N HIS A 67 -17.36 7.15 3.60
CA HIS A 67 -16.31 6.14 3.77
C HIS A 67 -16.71 5.01 4.71
N ARG A 68 -17.49 5.27 5.76
CA ARG A 68 -18.04 4.22 6.64
C ARG A 68 -19.12 3.38 5.97
N MET A 69 -19.93 3.97 5.09
CA MET A 69 -21.01 3.28 4.38
C MET A 69 -20.54 2.53 3.13
N ILE A 70 -19.39 2.91 2.56
CA ILE A 70 -18.77 2.14 1.47
C ILE A 70 -18.30 0.81 2.07
N LYS A 71 -19.03 -0.26 1.77
CA LYS A 71 -18.60 -1.63 2.05
C LYS A 71 -17.26 -1.85 1.35
N LYS A 72 -16.18 -1.92 2.13
CA LYS A 72 -14.85 -2.24 1.61
C LYS A 72 -14.94 -3.54 0.81
N SER A 73 -14.57 -3.47 -0.45
CA SER A 73 -14.63 -4.61 -1.35
C SER A 73 -13.74 -5.73 -0.79
N LYS A 74 -14.24 -6.98 -0.78
CA LYS A 74 -13.42 -8.17 -0.51
C LYS A 74 -12.24 -8.31 -1.48
N LEU A 75 -12.21 -7.53 -2.56
CA LEU A 75 -11.14 -7.46 -3.56
C LEU A 75 -10.09 -6.37 -3.29
N GLU A 76 -10.15 -5.62 -2.17
CA GLU A 76 -9.02 -4.81 -1.70
C GLU A 76 -7.88 -5.74 -1.25
N ARG A 77 -7.18 -6.30 -2.24
CA ARG A 77 -5.98 -7.11 -2.06
C ARG A 77 -4.81 -6.15 -2.02
N ASN A 78 -4.18 -6.03 -0.86
CA ASN A 78 -3.03 -5.17 -0.57
C ASN A 78 -3.36 -3.67 -0.62
N THR A 79 -4.02 -3.19 0.43
CA THR A 79 -3.80 -1.79 0.87
C THR A 79 -2.30 -1.55 0.99
N ARG A 80 -1.82 -0.33 0.70
CA ARG A 80 -0.42 0.05 0.92
C ARG A 80 -0.09 -0.18 2.40
N THR A 81 0.52 -1.32 2.68
CA THR A 81 0.85 -1.71 4.04
C THR A 81 2.01 -0.83 4.49
N ASP A 82 1.77 -0.01 5.50
CA ASP A 82 2.85 0.69 6.18
C ASP A 82 3.85 -0.35 6.70
N VAL A 83 5.12 -0.23 6.33
CA VAL A 83 6.19 -1.18 6.73
C VAL A 83 6.24 -1.39 8.24
N ARG A 84 5.83 -0.38 9.03
CA ARG A 84 5.77 -0.43 10.49
C ARG A 84 4.71 -1.41 11.01
N LYS A 85 3.66 -1.66 10.24
CA LYS A 85 2.55 -2.57 10.58
C LYS A 85 2.65 -3.91 9.85
N VAL A 86 3.62 -4.10 8.96
CA VAL A 86 3.80 -5.36 8.22
C VAL A 86 3.97 -6.53 9.18
N LYS A 87 4.69 -6.34 10.29
CA LYS A 87 4.90 -7.40 11.30
C LYS A 87 3.59 -7.95 11.87
N GLU A 88 2.58 -7.11 12.05
CA GLU A 88 1.25 -7.51 12.56
C GLU A 88 0.45 -8.35 11.55
N LEU A 89 0.87 -8.35 10.28
CA LEU A 89 0.23 -9.07 9.18
C LEU A 89 1.01 -10.32 8.76
N LEU A 90 2.22 -10.51 9.30
CA LEU A 90 3.01 -11.71 9.04
C LEU A 90 2.52 -12.84 9.95
N PRO A 91 2.43 -14.07 9.43
CA PRO A 91 2.17 -15.24 10.27
C PRO A 91 3.32 -15.47 11.25
N ASP A 92 3.07 -16.29 12.27
CA ASP A 92 4.12 -16.71 13.19
C ASP A 92 5.22 -17.45 12.41
N PRO A 93 6.50 -17.14 12.67
CA PRO A 93 7.61 -17.75 11.96
C PRO A 93 7.68 -19.24 12.29
N ILE A 94 7.64 -20.07 11.25
CA ILE A 94 7.85 -21.51 11.36
C ILE A 94 9.34 -21.84 11.24
N GLU A 95 9.78 -22.82 12.03
CA GLU A 95 11.11 -23.40 11.89
C GLU A 95 11.09 -24.46 10.79
N TYR A 96 12.02 -24.36 9.84
CA TYR A 96 12.14 -25.33 8.76
C TYR A 96 13.61 -25.47 8.33
N ASN A 97 13.96 -26.63 7.79
CA ASN A 97 15.26 -26.88 7.20
C ASN A 97 15.23 -26.53 5.69
N PRO A 98 16.01 -25.54 5.21
CA PRO A 98 16.01 -25.16 3.79
C PRO A 98 16.37 -26.31 2.85
N LEU A 99 17.19 -27.27 3.30
CA LEU A 99 17.62 -28.40 2.48
C LEU A 99 16.45 -29.29 2.02
N ASP A 100 15.34 -29.31 2.77
CA ASP A 100 14.15 -30.11 2.44
C ASP A 100 13.38 -29.51 1.25
N TYR A 101 13.61 -28.23 0.92
CA TYR A 101 12.90 -27.50 -0.13
C TYR A 101 13.78 -27.14 -1.33
N ILE A 102 15.10 -27.31 -1.24
CA ILE A 102 16.01 -27.04 -2.35
C ILE A 102 15.84 -28.11 -3.43
N ASP A 103 15.22 -27.70 -4.54
CA ASP A 103 15.09 -28.49 -5.76
C ASP A 103 15.41 -27.61 -6.97
N LEU A 104 16.65 -27.73 -7.47
CA LEU A 104 17.14 -26.92 -8.58
C LEU A 104 16.36 -27.16 -9.89
N LYS A 105 15.57 -28.23 -10.00
CA LYS A 105 14.67 -28.43 -11.16
C LYS A 105 13.50 -27.45 -11.14
N LYS A 106 13.07 -27.00 -9.96
CA LYS A 106 12.00 -26.01 -9.77
C LYS A 106 12.52 -24.57 -9.83
N GLY A 107 13.77 -24.36 -9.44
CA GLY A 107 14.42 -23.04 -9.42
C GLY A 107 15.31 -22.88 -8.18
N VAL A 108 15.65 -21.63 -7.86
CA VAL A 108 16.35 -21.30 -6.62
C VAL A 108 15.32 -21.00 -5.54
N PHE A 109 15.33 -21.79 -4.48
CA PHE A 109 14.45 -21.63 -3.33
C PHE A 109 14.79 -20.35 -2.55
N ILE A 110 13.77 -19.54 -2.25
CA ILE A 110 13.94 -18.25 -1.55
C ILE A 110 13.25 -18.21 -0.18
N GLY A 111 12.48 -19.23 0.18
CA GLY A 111 11.74 -19.30 1.43
C GLY A 111 10.32 -19.84 1.26
N LEU A 112 9.57 -19.84 2.35
CA LEU A 112 8.16 -20.25 2.38
C LEU A 112 7.25 -19.02 2.30
N ASN A 113 6.08 -19.17 1.69
CA ASN A 113 5.03 -18.14 1.76
C ASN A 113 4.20 -18.29 3.04
N LYS A 114 3.17 -17.45 3.20
CA LYS A 114 2.25 -17.47 4.35
C LYS A 114 1.42 -18.75 4.53
N ASP A 115 1.38 -19.60 3.50
CA ASP A 115 0.64 -20.87 3.47
C ASP A 115 1.65 -22.05 3.51
N ASP A 116 2.88 -21.78 3.99
CA ASP A 116 4.02 -22.69 4.13
C ASP A 116 4.45 -23.38 2.82
N GLN A 117 4.11 -22.78 1.67
CA GLN A 117 4.47 -23.31 0.37
C GLN A 117 5.83 -22.77 -0.10
N PRO A 118 6.73 -23.62 -0.61
CA PRO A 118 8.04 -23.19 -1.06
C PRO A 118 7.95 -22.27 -2.27
N GLN A 119 8.70 -21.18 -2.22
CA GLN A 119 8.81 -20.18 -3.26
C GLN A 119 10.16 -20.31 -3.97
N TYR A 120 10.12 -20.17 -5.29
CA TYR A 120 11.29 -20.29 -6.15
C TYR A 120 11.36 -19.11 -7.11
N ILE A 121 12.58 -18.67 -7.39
CA ILE A 121 12.89 -17.82 -8.55
C ILE A 121 13.50 -18.68 -9.65
N THR A 122 13.32 -18.29 -10.91
CA THR A 122 13.88 -19.08 -12.01
C THR A 122 15.41 -19.03 -11.97
N ILE A 123 16.08 -20.10 -12.41
CA ILE A 123 17.55 -20.12 -12.51
C ILE A 123 18.05 -18.96 -13.38
N LYS A 124 17.33 -18.65 -14.46
CA LYS A 124 17.68 -17.55 -15.37
C LYS A 124 17.67 -16.20 -14.63
N GLU A 125 16.61 -15.89 -13.90
CA GLU A 125 16.54 -14.63 -13.13
C GLU A 125 17.65 -14.57 -12.08
N PHE A 126 17.84 -15.64 -11.31
CA PHE A 126 18.88 -15.70 -10.28
C PHE A 126 20.29 -15.42 -10.83
N LYS A 127 20.61 -15.95 -12.02
CA LYS A 127 21.93 -15.77 -12.65
C LYS A 127 22.12 -14.42 -13.35
N THR A 128 21.03 -13.74 -13.72
CA THR A 128 21.11 -12.52 -14.57
C THR A 128 20.77 -11.23 -13.84
N GLN A 129 20.18 -11.32 -12.65
CA GLN A 129 19.73 -10.15 -11.88
C GLN A 129 20.52 -10.00 -10.58
N HIS A 130 20.75 -8.76 -10.19
CA HIS A 130 21.30 -8.43 -8.87
C HIS A 130 20.20 -8.50 -7.81
N ALA A 131 20.53 -9.06 -6.64
CA ALA A 131 19.63 -9.15 -5.50
C ALA A 131 20.14 -8.31 -4.32
N ALA A 132 19.22 -7.73 -3.57
CA ALA A 132 19.49 -7.05 -2.31
C ALA A 132 18.67 -7.68 -1.18
N ILE A 133 19.34 -8.12 -0.11
CA ILE A 133 18.69 -8.66 1.09
C ILE A 133 18.79 -7.61 2.19
N ILE A 134 17.66 -6.97 2.49
CA ILE A 134 17.60 -5.84 3.43
C ILE A 134 16.91 -6.31 4.71
N GLY A 135 17.54 -6.05 5.85
CA GLY A 135 17.00 -6.39 7.15
C GLY A 135 17.85 -5.85 8.30
N THR A 136 17.22 -5.69 9.45
CA THR A 136 17.91 -5.26 10.68
C THR A 136 18.82 -6.37 11.23
N THR A 137 19.66 -6.07 12.20
CA THR A 137 20.40 -7.10 12.93
C THR A 137 19.42 -8.11 13.55
N GLY A 138 19.74 -9.40 13.46
CA GLY A 138 18.88 -10.49 13.94
C GLY A 138 17.70 -10.85 13.02
N SER A 139 17.51 -10.19 11.87
CA SER A 139 16.38 -10.48 10.97
C SER A 139 16.59 -11.68 10.03
N GLY A 140 17.71 -12.41 10.16
CA GLY A 140 18.02 -13.57 9.32
C GLY A 140 18.70 -13.27 7.98
N LYS A 141 19.10 -12.02 7.68
CA LYS A 141 19.72 -11.67 6.38
C LYS A 141 20.94 -12.53 5.99
N GLY A 142 21.81 -12.86 6.95
CA GLY A 142 23.00 -13.69 6.73
C GLY A 142 22.63 -15.14 6.43
N VAL A 143 21.64 -15.67 7.15
CA VAL A 143 21.09 -17.01 6.92
C VAL A 143 20.47 -17.08 5.52
N THR A 144 19.63 -16.12 5.14
CA THR A 144 19.03 -16.06 3.79
C THR A 144 20.10 -15.96 2.71
N ALA A 145 21.10 -15.09 2.88
CA ALA A 145 22.21 -14.97 1.94
C ALA A 145 22.95 -16.31 1.77
N THR A 146 23.27 -16.97 2.89
CA THR A 146 23.96 -18.26 2.90
C THR A 146 23.17 -19.35 2.17
N VAL A 147 21.84 -19.41 2.34
CA VAL A 147 20.97 -20.36 1.62
C VAL A 147 20.98 -20.12 0.11
N LEU A 148 20.98 -18.86 -0.34
CA LEU A 148 21.06 -18.54 -1.77
C LEU A 148 22.43 -18.87 -2.35
N LEU A 149 23.51 -18.53 -1.63
CA LEU A 149 24.88 -18.83 -2.04
C LEU A 149 25.16 -20.34 -2.07
N TYR A 150 24.60 -21.10 -1.13
CA TYR A 150 24.65 -22.56 -1.14
C TYR A 150 24.08 -23.11 -2.46
N GLN A 151 22.91 -22.60 -2.89
CA GLN A 151 22.30 -23.02 -4.16
C GLN A 151 23.08 -22.53 -5.39
N ALA A 152 23.70 -21.35 -5.34
CA ALA A 152 24.60 -20.87 -6.39
C ALA A 152 25.78 -21.84 -6.60
N ILE A 153 26.39 -22.32 -5.52
CA ILE A 153 27.46 -23.33 -5.59
C ILE A 153 26.97 -24.63 -6.23
N LEU A 154 25.78 -25.12 -5.84
CA LEU A 154 25.19 -26.32 -6.43
C LEU A 154 24.86 -26.15 -7.92
N LEU A 155 24.52 -24.93 -8.36
CA LEU A 155 24.34 -24.57 -9.77
C LEU A 155 25.66 -24.42 -10.55
N GLY A 156 26.80 -24.58 -9.88
CA GLY A 156 28.13 -24.47 -10.47
C GLY A 156 28.62 -23.03 -10.67
N GLU A 157 27.96 -22.04 -10.05
CA GLU A 157 28.39 -20.64 -10.10
C GLU A 157 29.64 -20.41 -9.25
N ALA A 158 30.46 -19.44 -9.67
CA ALA A 158 31.55 -18.95 -8.85
C ALA A 158 30.98 -18.08 -7.73
N VAL A 159 31.32 -18.40 -6.48
CA VAL A 159 30.85 -17.68 -5.30
C VAL A 159 32.03 -17.06 -4.57
N PHE A 160 31.95 -15.74 -4.39
CA PHE A 160 32.87 -14.95 -3.58
C PHE A 160 32.06 -14.31 -2.45
N VAL A 161 32.53 -14.48 -1.22
CA VAL A 161 31.86 -13.96 -0.03
C VAL A 161 32.84 -13.08 0.72
N GLU A 162 32.45 -11.82 0.89
CA GLU A 162 33.11 -10.89 1.79
C GLU A 162 32.25 -10.76 3.02
N ASP A 163 32.81 -11.18 4.16
CA ASP A 163 32.10 -11.16 5.43
C ASP A 163 32.91 -10.35 6.47
N PRO A 164 32.64 -9.04 6.58
CA PRO A 164 33.31 -8.20 7.58
C PRO A 164 32.77 -8.42 9.00
N LYS A 165 31.78 -9.29 9.18
CA LYS A 165 31.15 -9.57 10.48
C LYS A 165 31.63 -10.88 11.12
N ASP A 166 32.41 -11.66 10.39
CA ASP A 166 32.96 -12.95 10.84
C ASP A 166 31.84 -13.90 11.30
N ASP A 167 30.90 -14.21 10.40
CA ASP A 167 29.85 -15.19 10.63
C ASP A 167 30.48 -16.57 10.85
N GLU A 168 30.33 -17.09 12.06
CA GLU A 168 30.90 -18.38 12.47
C GLU A 168 30.35 -19.57 11.68
N TRP A 169 29.15 -19.45 11.10
CA TRP A 169 28.42 -20.58 10.51
C TRP A 169 28.48 -20.61 8.98
N ALA A 170 28.41 -19.45 8.33
CA ALA A 170 28.37 -19.36 6.87
C ALA A 170 29.54 -20.10 6.18
N PRO A 171 30.81 -20.02 6.63
CA PRO A 171 31.91 -20.77 6.03
C PRO A 171 31.69 -22.28 6.08
N HIS A 172 31.11 -22.81 7.16
CA HIS A 172 30.85 -24.25 7.29
C HIS A 172 29.75 -24.72 6.33
N VAL A 173 28.67 -23.94 6.18
CA VAL A 173 27.57 -24.24 5.27
C VAL A 173 28.03 -24.18 3.82
N LEU A 174 28.79 -23.15 3.45
CA LEU A 174 29.30 -22.98 2.08
C LEU A 174 30.34 -24.05 1.74
N ARG A 175 31.21 -24.43 2.68
CA ARG A 175 32.14 -25.56 2.52
C ARG A 175 31.39 -26.85 2.23
N GLU A 176 30.27 -27.10 2.90
CA GLU A 176 29.45 -28.29 2.66
C GLU A 176 28.81 -28.25 1.26
N ALA A 177 28.33 -27.09 0.82
CA ALA A 177 27.85 -26.92 -0.55
C ALA A 177 28.95 -27.24 -1.59
N CYS A 178 30.17 -26.73 -1.37
CA CYS A 178 31.31 -27.00 -2.23
C CYS A 178 31.64 -28.50 -2.28
N LYS A 179 31.65 -29.19 -1.13
CA LYS A 179 31.86 -30.64 -1.07
C LYS A 179 30.82 -31.40 -1.91
N LYS A 180 29.54 -31.07 -1.75
CA LYS A 180 28.44 -31.69 -2.51
C LYS A 180 28.54 -31.42 -4.02
N ALA A 181 28.97 -30.22 -4.40
CA ALA A 181 29.15 -29.83 -5.80
C ALA A 181 30.49 -30.29 -6.40
N GLY A 182 31.37 -30.95 -5.63
CA GLY A 182 32.72 -31.31 -6.07
C GLY A 182 33.60 -30.09 -6.40
N LYS A 183 33.42 -28.97 -5.69
CA LYS A 183 34.14 -27.71 -5.90
C LYS A 183 35.14 -27.46 -4.77
N LYS A 184 36.21 -26.72 -5.10
CA LYS A 184 37.20 -26.26 -4.11
C LYS A 184 36.60 -25.16 -3.23
N PHE A 185 36.79 -25.26 -1.93
CA PHE A 185 36.52 -24.20 -0.96
C PHE A 185 37.84 -23.57 -0.51
N THR A 186 37.91 -22.24 -0.44
CA THR A 186 39.07 -21.50 0.06
C THR A 186 38.58 -20.42 1.02
N LEU A 187 39.15 -20.36 2.22
CA LEU A 187 38.88 -19.33 3.22
C LEU A 187 40.14 -18.49 3.39
N ILE A 188 39.98 -17.17 3.29
CA ILE A 188 41.05 -16.20 3.53
C ILE A 188 40.64 -15.39 4.75
N ASN A 189 41.35 -15.56 5.85
CA ASN A 189 41.12 -14.79 7.06
C ASN A 189 42.07 -13.58 7.08
N LEU A 190 41.51 -12.38 6.95
CA LEU A 190 42.26 -11.12 6.96
C LEU A 190 42.44 -10.54 8.39
N GLY A 191 41.76 -11.09 9.39
CA GLY A 191 41.77 -10.64 10.78
C GLY A 191 42.55 -11.53 11.74
N ALA A 192 43.19 -12.61 11.26
CA ALA A 192 44.01 -13.48 12.08
C ALA A 192 45.19 -12.68 12.66
N VAL A 193 45.25 -12.58 14.00
CA VAL A 193 46.45 -12.08 14.68
C VAL A 193 47.55 -13.12 14.49
N LEU A 194 48.65 -12.72 13.88
CA LEU A 194 49.85 -13.55 13.84
C LEU A 194 50.40 -13.59 15.27
N ASP A 195 50.33 -14.75 15.93
CA ASP A 195 51.07 -14.97 17.16
C ASP A 195 52.57 -14.85 16.84
N ASN A 196 53.21 -13.81 17.39
CA ASN A 196 54.67 -13.62 17.38
C ASN A 196 55.33 -14.50 18.43
#